data_AF-A0AAE2RX58-F1
#
_entry.id   AF-A0AAE2RX58-F1
#
_cell.length_a   1.000
_cell.length_b   1.000
_cell.length_c   1.000
_cell.angle_alpha   90.00
_cell.angle_beta   90.00
_cell.angle_gamma   90.00
#
_symmetry.space_group_name_H-M   'P 1'
#
loop_
_entity.id
_entity.type
_entity.pdbx_description
1 polymer ?
#
loop_
_entity_poly.entity_id
_entity_poly.type
_entity_poly.pdbx_seq_one_letter_code
_entity_poly.pdbx_strand_id
1 'polypeptide(L)'
;MKIELQKSIEEIDTNLTEEERKELIKSKKKEFNNNLRNAFENCKEKNHNSYKVIVRDTELIRIIRALNLKNNDTEENGYTYIKDLICVSVSVPMYKQIEKDGVIKVNHVRFKRILASSGNVRNKKVIFINEKLYDSAMTILLCGLPKDMEHEQVSKYNAYIGLVNSDTIPVSTPRMIVIDDFTTKIPETFDVVIKDKNKNLV
;
A
#
# COMPACT_ATOMS: atom_id res chain seq x y z
N MET A 1 -16.43 -9.95 11.07
CA MET A 1 -16.40 -11.40 11.32
C MET A 1 -16.16 -11.80 12.77
N LYS A 2 -14.95 -11.69 13.37
CA LYS A 2 -14.79 -12.09 14.80
C LYS A 2 -15.72 -11.30 15.74
N ILE A 3 -15.91 -10.01 15.45
CA ILE A 3 -16.79 -9.10 16.19
C ILE A 3 -18.28 -9.48 16.04
N GLU A 4 -18.71 -10.02 14.90
CA GLU A 4 -20.10 -10.46 14.68
C GLU A 4 -20.43 -11.77 15.41
N LEU A 5 -19.46 -12.69 15.47
CA LEU A 5 -19.63 -13.92 16.24
C LEU A 5 -19.76 -13.61 17.74
N GLN A 6 -19.01 -12.61 18.22
CA GLN A 6 -19.05 -12.18 19.62
C GLN A 6 -20.40 -11.55 19.98
N LYS A 7 -20.91 -10.63 19.16
CA LYS A 7 -22.25 -10.04 19.33
C LYS A 7 -23.37 -11.07 19.29
N SER A 8 -23.32 -12.03 18.36
CA SER A 8 -24.34 -13.08 18.24
C SER A 8 -24.31 -14.16 19.34
N ILE A 9 -23.21 -14.23 20.10
CA ILE A 9 -23.09 -15.04 21.33
C ILE A 9 -23.60 -14.25 22.54
N GLU A 10 -23.37 -12.94 22.56
CA GLU A 10 -23.87 -12.03 23.62
C GLU A 10 -25.40 -11.87 23.57
N GLU A 11 -26.02 -11.97 22.38
CA GLU A 11 -27.47 -11.93 22.17
C GLU A 11 -28.21 -13.24 22.52
N ILE A 12 -27.52 -14.27 23.03
CA ILE A 12 -28.16 -15.53 23.42
C ILE A 12 -28.95 -15.32 24.73
N ASP A 13 -30.26 -15.57 24.65
CA ASP A 13 -31.24 -15.37 25.72
C ASP A 13 -30.81 -15.97 27.07
N THR A 14 -30.96 -15.20 28.14
CA THR A 14 -30.51 -15.52 29.51
C THR A 14 -31.38 -16.55 30.23
N ASN A 15 -32.53 -16.93 29.64
CA ASN A 15 -33.48 -17.86 30.24
C ASN A 15 -33.23 -19.34 29.91
N LEU A 16 -32.16 -19.67 29.17
CA LEU A 16 -31.76 -21.04 28.85
C LEU A 16 -30.93 -21.67 29.97
N THR A 17 -31.04 -22.99 30.13
CA THR A 17 -30.15 -23.71 31.06
C THR A 17 -28.70 -23.70 30.56
N GLU A 18 -27.74 -23.80 31.48
CA GLU A 18 -26.31 -23.73 31.15
C GLU A 18 -25.85 -24.80 30.14
N GLU A 19 -26.50 -25.96 30.12
CA GLU A 19 -26.21 -27.02 29.15
C GLU A 19 -26.72 -26.69 27.75
N GLU A 20 -27.96 -26.22 27.63
CA GLU A 20 -28.56 -25.79 26.36
C GLU A 20 -27.79 -24.61 25.76
N ARG A 21 -27.33 -23.67 26.60
CA ARG A 21 -26.51 -22.53 26.18
C ARG A 21 -25.16 -22.98 25.60
N LYS A 22 -24.49 -23.94 26.24
CA LYS A 22 -23.21 -24.50 25.76
C LYS A 22 -23.38 -25.23 24.43
N GLU A 23 -24.47 -25.98 24.27
CA GLU A 23 -24.76 -26.70 23.05
C GLU A 23 -25.07 -25.74 21.88
N LEU A 24 -25.83 -24.67 22.14
CA LEU A 24 -26.14 -23.64 21.15
C LEU A 24 -24.88 -22.87 20.72
N ILE A 25 -24.00 -22.51 21.66
CA ILE A 25 -22.71 -21.86 21.35
C ILE A 25 -21.84 -22.79 20.50
N LYS A 26 -21.81 -24.08 20.81
CA LYS A 26 -21.06 -25.09 20.05
C LYS A 26 -21.60 -25.23 18.62
N SER A 27 -22.92 -25.24 18.47
CA SER A 27 -23.61 -25.27 17.18
C SER A 27 -23.28 -24.03 16.34
N LYS A 28 -23.46 -22.82 16.90
CA LYS A 28 -23.15 -21.54 16.21
C LYS A 28 -21.68 -21.43 15.81
N LYS A 29 -20.74 -21.87 16.67
CA LYS A 29 -19.31 -21.91 16.33
C LYS A 29 -19.02 -22.86 15.17
N LYS A 30 -19.68 -24.02 15.14
CA LYS A 30 -19.53 -25.01 14.06
C LYS A 30 -20.09 -24.47 12.74
N GLU A 31 -21.26 -23.85 12.78
CA GLU A 31 -21.87 -23.20 11.62
C GLU A 31 -21.00 -22.06 11.08
N PHE A 32 -20.49 -21.19 11.96
CA PHE A 32 -19.58 -20.11 11.58
C PHE A 32 -18.29 -20.64 10.93
N ASN A 33 -17.69 -21.71 11.48
CA ASN A 33 -16.50 -22.33 10.90
C ASN A 33 -16.78 -22.95 9.53
N ASN A 34 -17.94 -23.59 9.34
CA ASN A 34 -18.35 -24.12 8.05
C ASN A 34 -18.58 -23.01 7.02
N ASN A 35 -19.23 -21.91 7.41
CA ASN A 35 -19.43 -20.76 6.54
C ASN A 35 -18.10 -20.07 6.18
N LEU A 36 -17.17 -20.00 7.13
CA LEU A 36 -15.81 -19.50 6.91
C LEU A 36 -15.08 -20.40 5.89
N ARG A 37 -15.14 -21.72 6.08
CA ARG A 37 -14.52 -22.71 5.18
C ARG A 37 -15.13 -22.65 3.78
N ASN A 38 -16.45 -22.58 3.66
CA ASN A 38 -17.14 -22.44 2.38
C ASN A 38 -16.82 -21.09 1.70
N ALA A 39 -16.67 -20.00 2.45
CA ALA A 39 -16.23 -18.72 1.91
C ALA A 39 -14.78 -18.79 1.39
N PHE A 40 -13.90 -19.53 2.07
CA PHE A 40 -12.54 -19.78 1.60
C PHE A 40 -12.48 -20.72 0.40
N GLU A 41 -13.29 -21.77 0.34
CA GLU A 41 -13.39 -22.67 -0.81
C GLU A 41 -14.03 -21.97 -2.03
N ASN A 42 -14.94 -21.02 -1.81
CA ASN A 42 -15.53 -20.17 -2.85
C ASN A 42 -14.58 -19.07 -3.35
N CYS A 43 -13.53 -18.73 -2.61
CA CYS A 43 -12.37 -18.06 -3.20
C CYS A 43 -11.66 -19.08 -4.08
N LYS A 44 -12.14 -19.26 -5.32
CA LYS A 44 -11.45 -20.02 -6.37
C LYS A 44 -9.96 -19.77 -6.26
N GLU A 45 -9.15 -20.82 -6.20
CA GLU A 45 -7.72 -20.74 -6.47
C GLU A 45 -7.55 -20.11 -7.85
N LYS A 46 -7.48 -18.80 -7.84
CA LYS A 46 -7.27 -17.98 -9.00
C LYS A 46 -5.81 -18.16 -9.33
N ASN A 47 -5.52 -18.76 -10.48
CA ASN A 47 -4.16 -18.97 -10.99
C ASN A 47 -3.27 -17.78 -10.60
N HIS A 48 -2.32 -18.00 -9.69
CA HIS A 48 -1.45 -16.93 -9.19
C HIS A 48 -0.78 -16.17 -10.35
N ASN A 49 -0.51 -16.85 -11.46
CA ASN A 49 0.06 -16.29 -12.69
C ASN A 49 -0.80 -15.22 -13.37
N SER A 50 -2.14 -15.28 -13.30
CA SER A 50 -2.99 -14.29 -13.99
C SER A 50 -2.99 -12.91 -13.33
N TYR A 51 -2.48 -12.81 -12.09
CA TYR A 51 -2.47 -11.58 -11.31
C TYR A 51 -1.05 -11.09 -10.97
N LYS A 52 -0.01 -11.73 -11.54
CA LYS A 52 1.36 -11.26 -11.39
C LYS A 52 1.50 -9.93 -12.13
N VAL A 53 1.91 -8.89 -11.40
CA VAL A 53 2.33 -7.64 -12.00
C VAL A 53 3.82 -7.75 -12.25
N ILE A 54 4.14 -7.87 -13.53
CA ILE A 54 5.48 -7.94 -14.07
C ILE A 54 5.98 -6.50 -14.20
N VAL A 55 7.03 -6.14 -13.47
CA VAL A 55 7.64 -4.81 -13.51
C VAL A 55 9.13 -4.96 -13.83
N ARG A 56 9.70 -4.01 -14.55
CA ARG A 56 11.16 -3.93 -14.70
C ARG A 56 11.79 -3.54 -13.36
N ASP A 57 13.09 -3.75 -13.21
CA ASP A 57 13.80 -3.40 -11.99
C ASP A 57 13.65 -1.90 -11.67
N THR A 58 12.97 -1.61 -10.57
CA THR A 58 12.84 -0.27 -9.99
C THR A 58 13.73 -0.16 -8.76
N GLU A 59 14.02 1.07 -8.29
CA GLU A 59 14.74 1.26 -7.02
C GLU A 59 13.99 0.65 -5.84
N LEU A 60 12.66 0.66 -5.86
CA LEU A 60 11.87 -0.03 -4.84
C LEU A 60 12.17 -1.53 -4.78
N ILE A 61 12.25 -2.20 -5.93
CA ILE A 61 12.58 -3.62 -6.03
C ILE A 61 14.00 -3.85 -5.47
N ARG A 62 14.96 -3.01 -5.82
CA ARG A 62 16.34 -3.08 -5.32
C ARG A 62 16.43 -2.92 -3.80
N ILE A 63 15.72 -1.94 -3.24
CA ILE A 63 15.65 -1.74 -1.78
C ILE A 63 15.10 -2.99 -1.10
N ILE A 64 14.03 -3.58 -1.63
CA ILE A 64 13.43 -4.78 -1.03
C ILE A 64 14.39 -5.97 -1.10
N ARG A 65 15.10 -6.16 -2.21
CA ARG A 65 16.12 -7.22 -2.35
C ARG A 65 17.27 -7.03 -1.35
N ALA A 66 17.71 -5.79 -1.13
CA ALA A 66 18.75 -5.50 -0.15
C ALA A 66 18.28 -5.77 1.30
N LEU A 67 17.00 -5.50 1.59
CA LEU A 67 16.42 -5.71 2.93
C LEU A 67 16.04 -7.16 3.21
N ASN A 68 15.68 -7.92 2.19
CA ASN A 68 15.30 -9.32 2.34
C ASN A 68 16.27 -10.24 1.60
N LEU A 69 17.27 -10.72 2.35
CA LEU A 69 18.34 -11.60 1.86
C LEU A 69 17.87 -13.04 1.52
N LYS A 70 16.59 -13.37 1.75
CA LYS A 70 16.01 -14.66 1.37
C LYS A 70 15.46 -14.54 -0.05
N ASN A 71 15.75 -15.51 -0.92
CA ASN A 71 15.30 -15.67 -2.32
C ASN A 71 13.77 -15.49 -2.50
N ASN A 72 13.29 -14.26 -2.36
CA ASN A 72 11.90 -13.85 -2.49
C ASN A 72 11.62 -13.21 -3.85
N ASP A 73 12.66 -13.09 -4.67
CA ASP A 73 12.61 -12.79 -6.08
C ASP A 73 12.63 -14.09 -6.91
N THR A 74 11.80 -14.13 -7.95
CA THR A 74 11.88 -15.13 -9.02
C THR A 74 11.92 -14.40 -10.35
N GLU A 75 12.85 -14.77 -11.22
CA GLU A 75 12.90 -14.24 -12.58
C GLU A 75 11.99 -15.09 -13.49
N GLU A 76 11.03 -14.43 -14.15
CA GLU A 76 10.16 -15.05 -15.13
C GLU A 76 10.14 -14.16 -16.38
N ASN A 77 10.53 -14.72 -17.54
CA ASN A 77 10.54 -14.02 -18.84
C ASN A 77 11.30 -12.67 -18.87
N GLY A 78 12.41 -12.55 -18.13
CA GLY A 78 13.23 -11.33 -18.07
C GLY A 78 12.69 -10.25 -17.12
N TYR A 79 11.78 -10.62 -16.22
CA TYR A 79 11.23 -9.72 -15.22
C TYR A 79 11.29 -10.30 -13.82
N THR A 80 11.48 -9.43 -12.84
CA THR A 80 11.64 -9.78 -11.43
C THR A 80 10.27 -9.80 -10.73
N TYR A 81 9.86 -10.96 -10.22
CA TYR A 81 8.70 -11.08 -9.34
C TYR A 81 9.14 -11.10 -7.88
N ILE A 82 8.65 -10.16 -7.06
CA ILE A 82 8.94 -10.09 -5.62
C ILE A 82 7.70 -10.47 -4.80
N LYS A 83 7.83 -11.49 -3.95
CA LYS A 83 6.74 -11.98 -3.09
C LYS A 83 6.25 -10.97 -2.04
N ASP A 84 7.16 -10.13 -1.55
CA ASP A 84 6.86 -9.12 -0.52
C ASP A 84 6.22 -7.84 -1.10
N LEU A 85 6.04 -7.76 -2.41
CA LEU A 85 5.47 -6.61 -3.09
C LEU A 85 4.20 -7.03 -3.83
N ILE A 86 3.09 -6.34 -3.58
CA ILE A 86 1.84 -6.57 -4.30
C ILE A 86 1.30 -5.26 -4.85
N CYS A 87 0.79 -5.33 -6.08
CA CYS A 87 0.10 -4.22 -6.72
C CYS A 87 -1.39 -4.57 -6.81
N VAL A 88 -2.22 -3.78 -6.16
CA VAL A 88 -3.67 -4.00 -6.08
C VAL A 88 -4.37 -2.98 -6.95
N SER A 89 -5.28 -3.45 -7.81
CA SER A 89 -6.22 -2.59 -8.52
C SER A 89 -7.32 -2.16 -7.57
N VAL A 90 -7.50 -0.86 -7.37
CA VAL A 90 -8.41 -0.27 -6.37
C VAL A 90 -9.54 0.51 -7.02
N SER A 91 -10.77 0.31 -6.55
CA SER A 91 -11.88 1.22 -6.85
C SER A 91 -11.89 2.37 -5.83
N VAL A 92 -12.56 3.49 -6.15
CA VAL A 92 -12.65 4.66 -5.25
C VAL A 92 -13.23 4.29 -3.86
N PRO A 93 -14.29 3.48 -3.74
CA PRO A 93 -14.81 3.07 -2.43
C PRO A 93 -13.82 2.21 -1.65
N MET A 94 -13.13 1.28 -2.33
CA MET A 94 -12.15 0.39 -1.71
C MET A 94 -10.92 1.18 -1.24
N TYR A 95 -10.52 2.20 -2.00
CA TYR A 95 -9.42 3.08 -1.61
C TYR A 95 -9.72 3.83 -0.31
N LYS A 96 -10.95 4.33 -0.12
CA LYS A 96 -11.38 4.96 1.15
C LYS A 96 -11.35 4.01 2.35
N GLN A 97 -11.60 2.72 2.13
CA GLN A 97 -11.46 1.70 3.19
C GLN A 97 -9.99 1.44 3.51
N ILE A 98 -9.16 1.28 2.48
CA ILE A 98 -7.71 1.11 2.61
C ILE A 98 -7.05 2.31 3.31
N GLU A 99 -7.52 3.52 3.05
CA GLU A 99 -6.98 4.75 3.66
C GLU A 99 -7.16 4.79 5.17
N LYS A 100 -8.25 4.20 5.71
CA LYS A 100 -8.50 4.14 7.16
C LYS A 100 -7.58 3.16 7.88
N ASP A 101 -7.34 1.99 7.29
CA ASP A 101 -6.60 0.91 7.97
C ASP A 101 -5.12 0.84 7.54
N GLY A 102 -4.78 1.40 6.38
CA GLY A 102 -3.42 1.43 5.79
C GLY A 102 -2.82 0.08 5.43
N VAL A 103 -3.52 -1.02 5.75
CA VAL A 103 -3.02 -2.39 5.72
C VAL A 103 -4.07 -3.31 5.08
N ILE A 104 -3.61 -4.23 4.25
CA ILE A 104 -4.42 -5.30 3.67
C ILE A 104 -3.85 -6.66 4.04
N LYS A 105 -4.71 -7.68 4.14
CA LYS A 105 -4.31 -9.05 4.46
C LYS A 105 -4.54 -9.97 3.27
N VAL A 106 -3.48 -10.59 2.77
CA VAL A 106 -3.49 -11.53 1.64
C VAL A 106 -2.79 -12.80 2.09
N ASN A 107 -3.45 -13.97 1.95
CA ASN A 107 -2.88 -15.28 2.32
C ASN A 107 -2.23 -15.32 3.71
N HIS A 108 -2.92 -14.76 4.71
CA HIS A 108 -2.45 -14.62 6.09
C HIS A 108 -1.26 -13.68 6.33
N VAL A 109 -0.71 -13.07 5.29
CA VAL A 109 0.36 -12.05 5.38
C VAL A 109 -0.28 -10.65 5.36
N ARG A 110 0.24 -9.74 6.19
CA ARG A 110 -0.17 -8.34 6.22
C ARG A 110 0.75 -7.50 5.34
N PHE A 111 0.15 -6.66 4.52
CA PHE A 111 0.85 -5.75 3.62
C PHE A 111 0.42 -4.32 3.93
N LYS A 112 1.39 -3.42 4.07
CA LYS A 112 1.15 -2.00 4.33
C LYS A 112 1.35 -1.20 3.05
N ARG A 113 0.50 -0.20 2.83
CA ARG A 113 0.62 0.68 1.66
C ARG A 113 1.97 1.37 1.70
N ILE A 114 2.76 1.25 0.64
CA ILE A 114 4.06 1.93 0.53
C ILE A 114 4.00 3.14 -0.39
N LEU A 115 3.39 3.01 -1.57
CA LEU A 115 3.30 4.13 -2.51
C LEU A 115 2.13 4.02 -3.48
N ALA A 116 1.76 5.18 -4.02
CA ALA A 116 0.91 5.31 -5.19
C ALA A 116 1.39 6.53 -5.99
N SER A 117 2.22 6.30 -7.02
CA SER A 117 2.64 7.37 -7.93
C SER A 117 1.47 7.88 -8.77
N SER A 118 1.67 9.02 -9.45
CA SER A 118 0.68 9.56 -10.40
C SER A 118 0.26 8.56 -11.48
N GLY A 119 1.21 7.77 -11.99
CA GLY A 119 0.95 6.70 -12.95
C GLY A 119 0.13 5.55 -12.35
N ASN A 120 0.39 5.18 -11.10
CA ASN A 120 -0.41 4.17 -10.41
C ASN A 120 -1.84 4.67 -10.18
N VAL A 121 -2.01 5.91 -9.69
CA VAL A 121 -3.32 6.50 -9.41
C VAL A 121 -4.20 6.58 -10.67
N ARG A 122 -3.63 7.01 -11.81
CA ARG A 122 -4.34 7.06 -13.11
C ARG A 122 -4.85 5.68 -13.54
N ASN A 123 -4.04 4.65 -13.29
CA ASN A 123 -4.36 3.26 -13.59
C ASN A 123 -5.12 2.55 -12.46
N LYS A 124 -5.57 3.29 -11.44
CA LYS A 124 -6.29 2.74 -10.28
C LYS A 124 -5.50 1.62 -9.58
N LYS A 125 -4.19 1.77 -9.46
CA LYS A 125 -3.27 0.82 -8.82
C LYS A 125 -2.67 1.42 -7.56
N VAL A 126 -2.41 0.58 -6.56
CA VAL A 126 -1.69 0.94 -5.32
C VAL A 126 -0.71 -0.18 -4.99
N ILE A 127 0.48 0.20 -4.54
CA ILE A 127 1.54 -0.74 -4.22
C ILE A 127 1.64 -0.91 -2.70
N PHE A 128 1.72 -2.15 -2.27
CA PHE A 128 1.87 -2.54 -0.87
C PHE A 128 3.09 -3.42 -0.69
N ILE A 129 3.76 -3.24 0.46
CA ILE A 129 4.91 -4.03 0.89
C ILE A 129 4.52 -4.89 2.09
N ASN A 130 5.17 -6.06 2.25
CA ASN A 130 5.09 -6.84 3.48
C ASN A 130 5.37 -5.93 4.68
N GLU A 131 4.45 -5.90 5.64
CA GLU A 131 4.51 -5.00 6.79
C GLU A 131 5.82 -5.13 7.58
N LYS A 132 6.41 -6.34 7.63
CA LYS A 132 7.70 -6.59 8.31
C LYS A 132 8.86 -5.81 7.70
N LEU A 133 8.80 -5.49 6.41
CA LEU A 133 9.84 -4.76 5.69
C LEU A 133 9.56 -3.26 5.60
N TYR A 134 8.34 -2.83 5.94
CA TYR A 134 7.88 -1.47 5.74
C TYR A 134 8.79 -0.44 6.42
N ASP A 135 9.12 -0.64 7.69
CA ASP A 135 9.88 0.34 8.45
C ASP A 135 11.30 0.53 7.94
N SER A 136 11.96 -0.56 7.54
CA SER A 136 13.30 -0.52 6.98
C SER A 136 13.29 0.09 5.58
N ALA A 137 12.32 -0.29 4.74
CA ALA A 137 12.14 0.28 3.41
C ALA A 137 11.89 1.79 3.50
N MET A 138 10.98 2.22 4.39
CA MET A 138 10.67 3.63 4.58
C MET A 138 11.87 4.43 5.07
N THR A 139 12.71 3.84 5.95
CA THR A 139 13.94 4.49 6.42
C THR A 139 14.90 4.79 5.27
N ILE A 140 15.04 3.84 4.33
CA ILE A 140 15.87 4.04 3.13
C ILE A 140 15.23 5.08 2.19
N LEU A 141 13.92 4.98 1.95
CA LEU A 141 13.18 5.92 1.09
C LEU A 141 13.21 7.36 1.62
N LEU A 142 13.31 7.51 2.93
CA LEU A 142 13.42 8.81 3.59
C LEU A 142 14.83 9.41 3.52
N CYS A 143 15.84 8.67 3.05
CA CYS A 143 17.22 9.14 2.93
C CYS A 143 17.76 9.81 4.22
N GLY A 144 17.38 9.28 5.39
CA GLY A 144 17.80 9.83 6.70
C GLY A 144 16.90 10.93 7.27
N LEU A 145 15.80 11.29 6.60
CA LEU A 145 14.80 12.18 7.17
C LEU A 145 14.01 11.50 8.30
N PRO A 146 13.65 12.22 9.38
CA PRO A 146 12.80 11.71 10.45
C PRO A 146 11.43 11.28 9.93
N LYS A 147 10.92 10.14 10.44
CA LYS A 147 9.63 9.55 10.05
C LYS A 147 8.43 10.41 10.48
N ASP A 148 8.62 11.20 11.53
CA ASP A 148 7.66 12.09 12.18
C ASP A 148 7.79 13.54 11.71
N MET A 149 8.54 13.80 10.63
CA MET A 149 8.63 15.14 10.04
C MET A 149 7.24 15.62 9.59
N GLU A 150 6.81 16.76 10.11
CA GLU A 150 5.63 17.45 9.59
C GLU A 150 5.96 18.08 8.23
N HIS A 151 5.20 17.71 7.21
CA HIS A 151 5.31 18.29 5.88
C HIS A 151 4.15 19.24 5.62
N GLU A 152 4.45 20.53 5.45
CA GLU A 152 3.44 21.55 5.09
C GLU A 152 2.68 21.18 3.81
N GLN A 153 3.36 20.53 2.85
CA GLN A 153 2.75 19.99 1.64
C GLN A 153 3.00 18.47 1.50
N VAL A 154 2.10 17.66 2.04
CA VAL A 154 2.10 16.18 1.94
C VAL A 154 2.20 15.67 0.49
N SER A 155 1.69 16.46 -0.47
CA SER A 155 1.78 16.15 -1.90
C SER A 155 3.22 16.13 -2.43
N LYS A 156 4.09 17.04 -1.96
CA LYS A 156 5.51 17.09 -2.36
C LYS A 156 6.24 15.84 -1.86
N TYR A 157 5.97 15.46 -0.62
CA TYR A 157 6.55 14.27 -0.02
C TYR A 157 6.19 12.98 -0.78
N ASN A 158 4.90 12.80 -1.09
CA ASN A 158 4.44 11.65 -1.87
C ASN A 158 5.06 11.60 -3.28
N ALA A 159 5.41 12.75 -3.86
CA ALA A 159 6.06 12.80 -5.17
C ALA A 159 7.47 12.19 -5.13
N TYR A 160 8.26 12.44 -4.09
CA TYR A 160 9.60 11.86 -3.92
C TYR A 160 9.55 10.33 -3.76
N ILE A 161 8.61 9.81 -2.97
CA ILE A 161 8.38 8.36 -2.86
C ILE A 161 7.94 7.79 -4.22
N GLY A 162 7.21 8.55 -5.03
CA GLY A 162 6.84 8.14 -6.38
C GLY A 162 8.03 7.89 -7.31
N LEU A 163 9.15 8.59 -7.12
CA LEU A 163 10.32 8.49 -8.00
C LEU A 163 10.98 7.11 -7.97
N VAL A 164 11.00 6.46 -6.82
CA VAL A 164 11.63 5.13 -6.66
C VAL A 164 10.91 4.01 -7.41
N ASN A 165 9.69 4.28 -7.87
CA ASN A 165 8.90 3.36 -8.68
C ASN A 165 9.15 3.53 -10.19
N SER A 166 10.09 4.39 -10.59
CA SER A 166 10.47 4.54 -12.00
C SER A 166 11.33 3.36 -12.45
N ASP A 167 11.05 2.86 -13.65
CA ASP A 167 11.88 1.85 -14.30
C ASP A 167 13.26 2.46 -14.60
N THR A 168 14.31 1.90 -13.98
CA THR A 168 15.65 2.50 -13.99
C THR A 168 16.72 1.42 -14.15
N ILE A 169 17.78 1.74 -14.91
CA ILE A 169 18.95 0.87 -15.07
C ILE A 169 20.00 1.30 -14.04
N PRO A 170 20.50 0.37 -13.19
CA PRO A 170 21.50 0.72 -12.19
C PRO A 170 22.84 1.02 -12.88
N VAL A 171 23.53 2.05 -12.39
CA VAL A 171 24.87 2.45 -12.84
C VAL A 171 25.85 2.36 -11.69
N SER A 172 27.16 2.32 -12.00
CA SER A 172 28.20 2.43 -10.97
C SER A 172 28.11 3.76 -10.22
N THR A 173 28.50 3.78 -8.94
CA THR A 173 28.52 5.00 -8.13
C THR A 173 29.26 6.13 -8.87
N PRO A 174 28.57 7.22 -9.25
CA PRO A 174 29.18 8.29 -10.00
C PRO A 174 30.09 9.12 -9.07
N ARG A 175 31.12 9.75 -9.65
CA ARG A 175 31.86 10.82 -8.97
C ARG A 175 30.99 12.07 -8.97
N MET A 176 30.54 12.49 -7.80
CA MET A 176 29.67 13.65 -7.65
C MET A 176 30.49 14.89 -7.29
N ILE A 177 30.15 16.03 -7.91
CA ILE A 177 30.60 17.36 -7.49
C ILE A 177 29.35 18.19 -7.21
N VAL A 178 29.33 18.88 -6.08
CA VAL A 178 28.25 19.81 -5.73
C VAL A 178 28.70 21.20 -6.16
N ILE A 179 27.92 21.85 -7.01
CA ILE A 179 28.14 23.21 -7.49
C ILE A 179 26.98 24.04 -6.97
N ASP A 180 27.27 25.24 -6.49
CA ASP A 180 26.24 26.16 -6.01
C ASP A 180 25.26 26.55 -7.13
N ASP A 181 24.00 26.77 -6.76
CA ASP A 181 22.94 27.16 -7.69
C ASP A 181 23.32 28.47 -8.41
N PHE A 182 23.27 28.44 -9.74
CA PHE A 182 23.52 29.62 -10.56
C PHE A 182 22.28 30.51 -10.62
N THR A 183 22.40 31.74 -10.11
CA THR A 183 21.34 32.74 -10.21
C THR A 183 21.64 33.72 -11.33
N THR A 184 20.72 33.87 -12.28
CA THR A 184 20.82 34.86 -13.36
C THR A 184 19.51 35.60 -13.55
N LYS A 185 19.59 36.84 -14.04
CA LYS A 185 18.41 37.63 -14.40
C LYS A 185 18.07 37.34 -15.85
N ILE A 186 16.93 36.70 -16.07
CA ILE A 186 16.37 36.46 -17.40
C ILE A 186 15.34 37.56 -17.67
N PRO A 187 15.54 38.44 -18.67
CA PRO A 187 14.52 39.40 -19.05
C PRO A 187 13.39 38.65 -19.76
N GLU A 188 12.20 38.62 -19.16
CA GLU A 188 11.03 37.93 -19.68
C GLU A 188 9.77 38.76 -19.41
N THR A 189 8.74 38.59 -20.22
CA THR A 189 7.45 39.29 -20.08
C THR A 189 6.50 38.38 -19.34
N PHE A 190 5.90 38.86 -18.26
CA PHE A 190 4.98 38.08 -17.43
C PHE A 190 3.60 38.71 -17.42
N ASP A 191 2.57 37.89 -17.57
CA ASP A 191 1.19 38.28 -17.30
C ASP A 191 0.94 38.24 -15.79
N VAL A 192 0.81 39.43 -15.18
CA VAL A 192 0.53 39.55 -13.75
C VAL A 192 -0.98 39.52 -13.53
N VAL A 193 -1.50 38.41 -13.02
CA VAL A 193 -2.91 38.31 -12.61
C VAL A 193 -3.07 38.82 -11.18
N ILE A 194 -3.69 40.00 -11.04
CA ILE A 194 -3.99 40.60 -9.74
C ILE A 194 -5.45 40.31 -9.38
N LYS A 195 -5.68 39.75 -8.19
CA LYS A 195 -7.04 39.56 -7.67
C LYS A 195 -7.64 40.92 -7.32
N ASP A 196 -8.64 41.34 -8.07
CA ASP A 196 -9.41 42.55 -7.77
C ASP A 196 -10.21 42.33 -6.48
N LYS A 197 -9.92 43.15 -5.45
CA LYS A 197 -10.58 43.05 -4.12
C LYS A 197 -12.00 43.63 -4.13
N ASN A 198 -12.39 44.34 -5.20
CA ASN A 198 -13.64 45.11 -5.25
C ASN A 198 -14.74 44.49 -6.13
N LYS A 199 -14.50 43.32 -6.75
CA LYS A 199 -15.54 42.55 -7.43
C LYS A 199 -16.07 41.46 -6.52
N ASN A 200 -17.24 41.70 -5.93
CA ASN A 200 -18.08 40.61 -5.47
C ASN A 200 -18.45 39.77 -6.71
N LEU A 201 -18.03 38.51 -6.70
CA LEU A 201 -18.43 37.54 -7.71
C LEU A 201 -19.94 37.34 -7.55
N VAL A 202 -20.69 37.73 -8.59
CA VAL A 202 -22.12 37.42 -8.74
C VAL A 202 -22.28 35.92 -8.99
#